data_AF-A0A8C5NF62-F1
#
_entry.id   AF-A0A8C5NF62-F1
#
_cell.length_a   1.000
_cell.length_b   1.000
_cell.length_c   1.000
_cell.angle_alpha   90.00
_cell.angle_beta   90.00
_cell.angle_gamma   90.00
#
_symmetry.space_group_name_H-M   'P 1'
#
loop_
_entity.id
_entity.type
_entity.pdbx_description
1 polymer ?
#
loop_
_entity_poly.entity_id
_entity_poly.type
_entity_poly.pdbx_seq_one_letter_code
_entity_poly.pdbx_strand_id
1 'polypeptide(L)'
;GATSKIGVVLYMLYLLYFPLPPAASYTDSSDDETSPRDKAQVNTQGSSDFCVKNIKQAEFGRREIEIAEQDMSALVSLRKRAQGEKPLAGAKIVGCTHITAQTAVLIETLVALGAQCRWTACNIYSTQNEVAAALAETGVPVFAWKGESEDDFWWCIDRCVNTEGWQANMILDDGGDLTHWVYKKYPNVFKKVRGIVEESVTGVHRLYQLSKAGKLSVPAMNVNDSVTKQKFDNLYCCRESILDGLKRTTDIMFGGKQVVVCGYGEVGKGCCTALKALGAIVCITEIDPICALQACMDGYRVVKLSEVIRQMDVVITCTGNKNVVTREQLDRMKNGCIVCNMGHSNTEIDVASLRSPELTWERVRSQVDHIIWPDGKRVILLAEGRLLNLSCSTVPTFVLSITATTQALALIELFNAPDGRYKQDVYLLPKKMDEYVASLHLPNFDAHLTELSDEQAKYMGLNKNGPFKPNYYRLVSLCSVSTRAGSQNEFSLNFSRSLFALFTLNTLKNLLPKMESIASHLVVKQQFLK
;
A
#
# COMPACT_ATOMS: atom_id res chain seq x y z
N GLY A 1 -2.00 31.06 -50.94
CA GLY A 1 -3.24 31.69 -50.45
C GLY A 1 -4.47 30.78 -50.52
N ALA A 2 -4.62 29.94 -51.56
CA ALA A 2 -5.81 29.09 -51.73
C ALA A 2 -5.61 27.60 -51.37
N THR A 3 -4.36 27.12 -51.26
CA THR A 3 -4.04 25.71 -51.01
C THR A 3 -4.07 25.29 -49.53
N SER A 4 -3.95 26.22 -48.56
CA SER A 4 -4.04 25.86 -47.14
C SER A 4 -5.46 25.79 -46.60
N LYS A 5 -6.43 26.43 -47.27
CA LYS A 5 -7.84 26.40 -46.85
C LYS A 5 -8.55 25.09 -47.23
N ILE A 6 -8.16 24.47 -48.35
CA ILE A 6 -8.74 23.20 -48.81
C ILE A 6 -8.31 22.04 -47.90
N GLY A 7 -7.05 22.03 -47.43
CA GLY A 7 -6.57 20.99 -46.50
C GLY A 7 -7.28 20.99 -45.15
N VAL A 8 -7.58 22.18 -44.61
CA VAL A 8 -8.31 22.32 -43.33
C VAL A 8 -9.78 21.91 -43.48
N VAL A 9 -10.41 22.22 -44.61
CA VAL A 9 -11.80 21.81 -44.88
C VAL A 9 -11.90 20.30 -45.12
N LEU A 10 -10.95 19.67 -45.81
CA LEU A 10 -10.90 18.21 -45.96
C LEU A 10 -10.69 17.49 -44.62
N TYR A 11 -9.83 18.04 -43.74
CA TYR A 11 -9.58 17.47 -42.41
C TYR A 11 -10.80 17.58 -41.49
N MET A 12 -11.52 18.71 -41.56
CA MET A 12 -12.78 18.91 -40.83
C MET A 12 -13.91 17.99 -41.34
N LEU A 13 -13.99 17.76 -42.65
CA LEU A 13 -14.94 16.79 -43.24
C LEU A 13 -14.61 15.34 -42.88
N TYR A 14 -13.32 14.99 -42.77
CA TYR A 14 -12.88 13.66 -42.34
C TYR A 14 -13.31 13.37 -40.90
N LEU A 15 -13.24 14.35 -40.00
CA LEU A 15 -13.70 14.24 -38.61
C LEU A 15 -15.23 14.22 -38.46
N LEU A 16 -15.97 14.75 -39.44
CA LEU A 16 -17.44 14.77 -39.43
C LEU A 16 -18.08 13.49 -40.02
N TYR A 17 -17.37 12.77 -40.88
CA TYR A 17 -17.90 11.58 -41.59
C TYR A 17 -17.29 10.24 -41.16
N PHE A 18 -16.14 10.23 -40.47
CA PHE A 18 -15.65 9.02 -39.80
C PHE A 18 -16.11 9.05 -38.34
N PRO A 19 -17.10 8.23 -37.95
CA PRO A 19 -17.33 8.00 -36.53
C PRO A 19 -16.02 7.45 -35.96
N LEU A 20 -15.44 8.17 -35.00
CA LEU A 20 -14.50 7.59 -34.06
C LEU A 20 -15.13 6.26 -33.60
N PRO A 21 -14.39 5.13 -33.61
CA PRO A 21 -14.91 3.92 -32.98
C PRO A 21 -15.38 4.34 -31.59
N PRO A 22 -16.62 3.99 -31.18
CA PRO A 22 -17.10 4.36 -29.86
C PRO A 22 -16.01 3.97 -28.89
N ALA A 23 -15.56 4.95 -28.08
CA ALA A 23 -14.60 4.71 -27.03
C ALA A 23 -15.07 3.44 -26.32
N ALA A 24 -14.30 2.37 -26.47
CA ALA A 24 -14.67 1.08 -25.93
C ALA A 24 -14.75 1.28 -24.42
N SER A 25 -15.97 1.51 -23.91
CA SER A 25 -16.24 1.20 -22.53
C SER A 25 -15.95 -0.29 -22.48
N TYR A 26 -14.85 -0.67 -21.83
CA TYR A 26 -14.63 -2.03 -21.38
C TYR A 26 -15.71 -2.31 -20.34
N THR A 27 -16.93 -2.51 -20.84
CA THR A 27 -17.97 -3.23 -20.15
C THR A 27 -17.56 -4.67 -20.29
N ASP A 28 -17.31 -5.27 -19.13
CA ASP A 28 -17.12 -6.69 -18.88
C ASP A 28 -18.24 -7.44 -19.62
N SER A 29 -17.97 -7.86 -20.87
CA SER A 29 -18.96 -8.49 -21.74
C SER A 29 -18.51 -9.90 -22.09
N SER A 30 -18.40 -10.70 -21.04
CA SER A 30 -18.94 -12.05 -21.05
C SER A 30 -19.12 -12.49 -19.60
N ASP A 31 -20.27 -12.18 -19.01
CA ASP A 31 -20.78 -12.89 -17.85
C ASP A 31 -21.10 -14.33 -18.26
N ASP A 32 -20.03 -15.10 -18.44
CA ASP A 32 -20.10 -16.54 -18.46
C ASP A 32 -20.34 -16.93 -16.99
N GLU A 33 -21.63 -17.05 -16.64
CA GLU A 33 -22.21 -17.40 -15.33
C GLU A 33 -21.63 -18.70 -14.74
N THR A 34 -20.98 -19.51 -15.58
CA THR A 34 -20.34 -20.76 -15.16
C THR A 34 -19.03 -20.48 -14.43
N SER A 35 -18.89 -21.08 -13.24
CA SER A 35 -17.69 -20.97 -12.41
C SER A 35 -16.45 -21.45 -13.18
N PRO A 36 -15.29 -20.77 -13.06
CA PRO A 36 -14.03 -21.25 -13.64
C PRO A 36 -13.66 -22.67 -13.22
N ARG A 37 -14.11 -23.11 -12.04
CA ARG A 37 -13.88 -24.47 -11.50
C ARG A 37 -14.54 -25.57 -12.34
N ASP A 38 -15.63 -25.24 -13.02
CA ASP A 38 -16.38 -26.19 -13.83
C ASP A 38 -15.91 -26.21 -15.29
N LYS A 39 -14.91 -25.38 -15.63
CA LYS A 39 -14.35 -25.27 -16.97
C LYS A 39 -13.01 -25.97 -17.06
N ALA A 40 -12.97 -27.07 -17.81
CA ALA A 40 -11.70 -27.67 -18.20
C ALA A 40 -10.94 -26.71 -19.13
N GLN A 41 -9.76 -26.27 -18.68
CA GLN A 41 -8.87 -25.40 -19.44
C GLN A 41 -7.48 -26.04 -19.52
N VAL A 42 -6.80 -25.81 -20.63
CA VAL A 42 -5.45 -26.31 -20.90
C VAL A 42 -4.67 -25.17 -21.54
N ASN A 43 -3.44 -24.95 -21.10
CA ASN A 43 -2.56 -23.95 -21.72
C ASN A 43 -1.88 -24.50 -22.98
N THR A 44 -1.13 -23.68 -23.72
CA THR A 44 -0.45 -24.16 -24.96
C THR A 44 0.59 -25.25 -24.72
N GLN A 45 1.07 -25.40 -23.48
CA GLN A 45 2.01 -26.45 -23.08
C GLN A 45 1.32 -27.76 -22.68
N GLY A 46 -0.01 -27.85 -22.73
CA GLY A 46 -0.76 -29.05 -22.38
C GLY A 46 -1.01 -29.26 -20.88
N SER A 47 -0.67 -28.28 -20.03
CA SER A 47 -0.92 -28.33 -18.59
C SER A 47 -2.35 -27.88 -18.27
N SER A 48 -2.96 -28.51 -17.26
CA SER A 48 -4.27 -28.14 -16.67
C SER A 48 -4.16 -27.81 -15.18
N ASP A 49 -2.96 -27.68 -14.64
CA ASP A 49 -2.71 -27.35 -13.22
C ASP A 49 -2.84 -25.85 -12.95
N PHE A 50 -4.04 -25.31 -13.21
CA PHE A 50 -4.42 -23.93 -12.90
C PHE A 50 -5.95 -23.78 -12.89
N CYS A 51 -6.46 -22.69 -12.31
CA CYS A 51 -7.87 -22.31 -12.40
C CYS A 51 -7.97 -20.79 -12.51
N VAL A 52 -8.31 -20.29 -13.69
CA VAL A 52 -8.41 -18.85 -14.02
C VAL A 52 -9.69 -18.59 -14.80
N LYS A 53 -10.16 -17.33 -14.86
CA LYS A 53 -11.44 -17.00 -15.51
C LYS A 53 -11.51 -17.44 -16.97
N ASN A 54 -10.46 -17.16 -17.76
CA ASN A 54 -10.38 -17.53 -19.17
C ASN A 54 -8.94 -17.49 -19.68
N ILE A 55 -8.34 -18.66 -19.94
CA ILE A 55 -6.95 -18.79 -20.43
C ILE A 55 -6.72 -18.06 -21.78
N LYS A 56 -7.76 -17.85 -22.60
CA LYS A 56 -7.64 -17.16 -23.89
C LYS A 56 -7.27 -15.68 -23.76
N GLN A 57 -7.34 -15.10 -22.57
CA GLN A 57 -6.93 -13.72 -22.31
C GLN A 57 -5.41 -13.56 -22.09
N ALA A 58 -4.64 -14.65 -22.14
CA ALA A 58 -3.21 -14.65 -21.85
C ALA A 58 -2.39 -13.65 -22.70
N GLU A 59 -2.71 -13.48 -23.99
CA GLU A 59 -2.00 -12.51 -24.85
C GLU A 59 -2.27 -11.06 -24.43
N PHE A 60 -3.47 -10.76 -23.95
CA PHE A 60 -3.79 -9.43 -23.41
C PHE A 60 -3.05 -9.21 -22.07
N GLY A 61 -3.10 -10.18 -21.16
CA GLY A 61 -2.36 -10.10 -19.90
C GLY A 61 -0.84 -10.01 -20.09
N ARG A 62 -0.27 -10.67 -21.10
CA ARG A 62 1.15 -10.56 -21.44
C ARG A 62 1.55 -9.11 -21.75
N ARG A 63 0.72 -8.39 -22.50
CA ARG A 63 0.95 -6.96 -22.82
C ARG A 63 0.88 -6.07 -21.58
N GLU A 64 -0.05 -6.34 -20.66
CA GLU A 64 -0.10 -5.62 -19.37
C GLU A 64 1.16 -5.87 -18.52
N ILE A 65 1.63 -7.13 -18.48
CA ILE A 65 2.88 -7.48 -17.78
C ILE A 65 4.07 -6.76 -18.42
N GLU A 66 4.20 -6.76 -19.74
CA GLU A 66 5.28 -6.06 -20.46
C GLU A 66 5.31 -4.56 -20.18
N ILE A 67 4.15 -3.90 -20.06
CA ILE A 67 4.08 -2.50 -19.65
C ILE A 67 4.57 -2.33 -18.21
N ALA A 68 4.13 -3.20 -17.29
CA ALA A 68 4.57 -3.14 -15.91
C ALA A 68 6.09 -3.35 -15.79
N GLU A 69 6.67 -4.28 -16.54
CA GLU A 69 8.12 -4.56 -16.51
C GLU A 69 8.98 -3.34 -16.84
N GLN A 70 8.52 -2.44 -17.71
CA GLN A 70 9.24 -1.23 -18.08
C GLN A 70 9.47 -0.30 -16.87
N ASP A 71 8.54 -0.28 -15.93
CA ASP A 71 8.59 0.57 -14.73
C ASP A 71 9.07 -0.19 -13.48
N MET A 72 9.37 -1.49 -13.61
CA MET A 72 9.90 -2.36 -12.56
C MET A 72 11.36 -2.78 -12.82
N SER A 73 12.19 -1.82 -13.24
CA SER A 73 13.58 -2.03 -13.67
C SER A 73 14.47 -2.72 -12.61
N ALA A 74 14.18 -2.55 -11.32
CA ALA A 74 14.91 -3.18 -10.23
C ALA A 74 14.77 -4.72 -10.25
N LEU A 75 13.56 -5.24 -10.46
CA LEU A 75 13.32 -6.67 -10.60
C LEU A 75 13.99 -7.22 -11.87
N VAL A 76 13.90 -6.49 -12.98
CA VAL A 76 14.59 -6.84 -14.23
C VAL A 76 16.11 -6.90 -14.02
N SER A 77 16.68 -5.97 -13.25
CA SER A 77 18.10 -5.96 -12.86
C SER A 77 18.45 -7.18 -12.03
N LEU A 78 17.61 -7.57 -11.07
CA LEU A 78 17.79 -8.82 -10.30
C LEU A 78 17.78 -10.05 -11.21
N ARG A 79 16.84 -10.15 -12.16
CA ARG A 79 16.81 -11.25 -13.14
C ARG A 79 18.12 -11.35 -13.92
N LYS A 80 18.62 -10.22 -14.43
CA LYS A 80 19.89 -10.14 -15.18
C LYS A 80 21.09 -10.56 -14.33
N ARG A 81 21.20 -10.06 -13.10
CA ARG A 81 22.30 -10.40 -12.19
C ARG A 81 22.30 -11.88 -11.78
N ALA A 82 21.12 -12.50 -11.73
CA ALA A 82 20.97 -13.90 -11.36
C ALA A 82 21.13 -14.90 -12.51
N GLN A 83 21.46 -14.44 -13.73
CA GLN A 83 21.77 -15.29 -14.89
C GLN A 83 23.07 -16.09 -14.64
N GLY A 84 22.98 -17.12 -13.79
CA GLY A 84 24.08 -18.01 -13.43
C GLY A 84 23.91 -18.65 -12.05
N GLU A 85 23.53 -17.87 -11.04
CA GLU A 85 23.57 -18.31 -9.63
C GLU A 85 22.24 -18.86 -9.09
N LYS A 86 21.10 -18.62 -9.78
CA LYS A 86 19.74 -19.10 -9.42
C LYS A 86 19.54 -19.22 -7.89
N PRO A 87 19.54 -18.10 -7.14
CA PRO A 87 19.60 -18.12 -5.66
C PRO A 87 18.36 -18.72 -4.99
N LEU A 88 17.28 -18.98 -5.72
CA LEU A 88 16.08 -19.65 -5.23
C LEU A 88 15.92 -21.06 -5.79
N ALA A 89 16.99 -21.66 -6.34
CA ALA A 89 16.97 -23.03 -6.83
C ALA A 89 16.53 -24.01 -5.72
N GLY A 90 15.40 -24.69 -5.95
CA GLY A 90 14.79 -25.61 -4.98
C GLY A 90 13.79 -24.96 -4.02
N ALA A 91 13.61 -23.64 -4.07
CA ALA A 91 12.50 -22.97 -3.39
C ALA A 91 11.18 -23.37 -4.05
N LYS A 92 10.21 -23.76 -3.22
CA LYS A 92 8.83 -24.08 -3.57
C LYS A 92 7.94 -23.08 -2.85
N ILE A 93 7.72 -21.94 -3.52
CA ILE A 93 7.06 -20.76 -2.97
C ILE A 93 5.57 -20.86 -3.25
N VAL A 94 4.76 -20.74 -2.20
CA VAL A 94 3.34 -20.42 -2.35
C VAL A 94 3.15 -18.95 -2.07
N GLY A 95 2.58 -18.23 -3.03
CA GLY A 95 2.21 -16.82 -2.89
C GLY A 95 0.70 -16.65 -2.72
N CYS A 96 0.30 -15.82 -1.76
CA CYS A 96 -1.07 -15.32 -1.60
C CYS A 96 -1.00 -13.80 -1.51
N THR A 97 -1.19 -13.14 -2.65
CA THR A 97 -1.11 -11.69 -2.80
C THR A 97 -2.13 -11.23 -3.84
N HIS A 98 -2.32 -9.93 -4.04
CA HIS A 98 -3.10 -9.44 -5.17
C HIS A 98 -2.49 -9.93 -6.49
N ILE A 99 -3.32 -10.39 -7.43
CA ILE A 99 -2.85 -10.85 -8.76
C ILE A 99 -3.05 -9.73 -9.77
N THR A 100 -1.98 -8.96 -9.96
CA THR A 100 -1.89 -7.85 -10.91
C THR A 100 -0.68 -8.00 -11.79
N ALA A 101 -0.57 -7.18 -12.84
CA ALA A 101 0.60 -7.15 -13.72
C ALA A 101 1.92 -7.02 -12.94
N GLN A 102 1.94 -6.21 -11.88
CA GLN A 102 3.13 -6.02 -11.02
C GLN A 102 3.50 -7.28 -10.24
N THR A 103 2.51 -7.98 -9.69
CA THR A 103 2.74 -9.29 -9.03
C THR A 103 3.21 -10.32 -10.04
N ALA A 104 2.71 -10.30 -11.27
CA ALA A 104 3.21 -11.20 -12.31
C ALA A 104 4.71 -10.96 -12.61
N VAL A 105 5.16 -9.70 -12.66
CA VAL A 105 6.60 -9.38 -12.78
C VAL A 105 7.40 -9.95 -11.60
N LEU A 106 6.88 -9.88 -10.37
CA LEU A 106 7.49 -10.52 -9.20
C LEU A 106 7.57 -12.03 -9.38
N ILE A 107 6.47 -12.70 -9.71
CA ILE A 107 6.41 -14.16 -9.89
C ILE A 107 7.41 -14.62 -10.94
N GLU A 108 7.42 -13.98 -12.11
CA GLU A 108 8.36 -14.31 -13.18
C GLU A 108 9.82 -14.03 -12.77
N THR A 109 10.04 -13.03 -11.91
CA THR A 109 11.37 -12.81 -11.29
C THR A 109 11.75 -13.97 -10.37
N LEU A 110 10.86 -14.43 -9.48
CA LEU A 110 11.13 -15.55 -8.59
C LEU A 110 11.42 -16.84 -9.37
N VAL A 111 10.69 -17.09 -10.45
CA VAL A 111 10.94 -18.21 -11.37
C VAL A 111 12.30 -18.07 -12.04
N ALA A 112 12.65 -16.89 -12.55
CA ALA A 112 13.96 -16.62 -13.15
C ALA A 112 15.11 -16.81 -12.14
N LEU A 113 14.86 -16.51 -10.86
CA LEU A 113 15.78 -16.75 -9.74
C LEU A 113 15.88 -18.24 -9.34
N GLY A 114 15.10 -19.13 -9.94
CA GLY A 114 15.17 -20.58 -9.76
C GLY A 114 14.06 -21.20 -8.90
N ALA A 115 13.10 -20.41 -8.42
CA ALA A 115 11.99 -20.91 -7.62
C ALA A 115 10.94 -21.63 -8.47
N GLN A 116 10.24 -22.59 -7.86
CA GLN A 116 8.96 -23.09 -8.32
C GLN A 116 7.87 -22.33 -7.56
N CYS A 117 6.95 -21.70 -8.29
CA CYS A 117 5.91 -20.86 -7.70
C CYS A 117 4.53 -21.49 -7.92
N ARG A 118 3.65 -21.39 -6.93
CA ARG A 118 2.19 -21.57 -7.06
C ARG A 118 1.52 -20.35 -6.44
N TRP A 119 0.45 -19.84 -7.04
CA TRP A 119 -0.12 -18.55 -6.65
C TRP A 119 -1.63 -18.54 -6.52
N THR A 120 -2.11 -17.74 -5.59
CA THR A 120 -3.53 -17.45 -5.37
C THR A 120 -3.72 -15.98 -4.95
N ALA A 121 -4.95 -15.49 -5.04
CA ALA A 121 -5.28 -14.12 -4.64
C ALA A 121 -5.40 -14.00 -3.11
N CYS A 122 -5.03 -12.86 -2.54
CA CYS A 122 -5.36 -12.52 -1.14
C CYS A 122 -6.70 -11.76 -1.01
N ASN A 123 -7.35 -11.43 -2.13
CA ASN A 123 -8.62 -10.73 -2.16
C ASN A 123 -9.45 -11.08 -3.40
N ILE A 124 -10.70 -11.46 -3.17
CA ILE A 124 -11.67 -11.92 -4.17
C ILE A 124 -11.93 -10.95 -5.33
N TYR A 125 -11.62 -9.65 -5.20
CA TYR A 125 -11.84 -8.65 -6.25
C TYR A 125 -10.57 -8.13 -6.90
N SER A 126 -9.41 -8.54 -6.41
CA SER A 126 -8.12 -7.95 -6.79
C SER A 126 -7.45 -8.58 -8.00
N THR A 127 -7.93 -9.74 -8.44
CA THR A 127 -7.37 -10.46 -9.59
C THR A 127 -7.66 -9.72 -10.90
N GLN A 128 -6.62 -9.45 -11.67
CA GLN A 128 -6.70 -9.12 -13.09
C GLN A 128 -6.74 -10.45 -13.87
N ASN A 129 -7.90 -10.77 -14.44
CA ASN A 129 -8.18 -12.10 -15.02
C ASN A 129 -7.23 -12.43 -16.18
N GLU A 130 -6.97 -11.44 -17.02
CA GLU A 130 -6.03 -11.48 -18.13
C GLU A 130 -4.59 -11.77 -17.67
N VAL A 131 -4.16 -11.17 -16.56
CA VAL A 131 -2.83 -11.38 -16.00
C VAL A 131 -2.72 -12.77 -15.38
N ALA A 132 -3.75 -13.22 -14.67
CA ALA A 132 -3.82 -14.60 -14.16
C ALA A 132 -3.72 -15.62 -15.31
N ALA A 133 -4.42 -15.36 -16.43
CA ALA A 133 -4.30 -16.17 -17.63
C ALA A 133 -2.88 -16.15 -18.22
N ALA A 134 -2.22 -14.98 -18.29
CA ALA A 134 -0.86 -14.87 -18.80
C ALA A 134 0.19 -15.62 -17.96
N LEU A 135 0.00 -15.71 -16.64
CA LEU A 135 0.83 -16.51 -15.74
C LEU A 135 0.56 -18.02 -15.88
N ALA A 136 -0.71 -18.41 -15.97
CA ALA A 136 -1.08 -19.80 -16.21
C ALA A 136 -0.53 -20.31 -17.56
N GLU A 137 -0.50 -19.43 -18.57
CA GLU A 137 0.02 -19.73 -19.91
C GLU A 137 1.54 -19.99 -19.91
N THR A 138 2.31 -19.31 -19.03
CA THR A 138 3.74 -19.59 -18.88
C THR A 138 4.05 -20.87 -18.11
N GLY A 139 3.02 -21.53 -17.58
CA GLY A 139 3.13 -22.78 -16.81
C GLY A 139 3.26 -22.57 -15.30
N VAL A 140 3.04 -21.35 -14.80
CA VAL A 140 2.92 -21.11 -13.34
C VAL A 140 1.51 -21.52 -12.89
N PRO A 141 1.36 -22.44 -11.93
CA PRO A 141 0.05 -22.78 -11.38
C PRO A 141 -0.58 -21.60 -10.64
N VAL A 142 -1.64 -21.03 -11.23
CA VAL A 142 -2.40 -19.92 -10.66
C VAL A 142 -3.85 -20.37 -10.43
N PHE A 143 -4.32 -20.19 -9.20
CA PHE A 143 -5.70 -20.47 -8.78
C PHE A 143 -6.31 -19.18 -8.28
N ALA A 144 -6.92 -18.42 -9.18
CA ALA A 144 -7.60 -17.18 -8.85
C ALA A 144 -8.40 -16.60 -10.04
N TRP A 145 -9.47 -15.87 -9.72
CA TRP A 145 -10.19 -15.02 -10.65
C TRP A 145 -10.87 -13.86 -9.93
N LYS A 146 -11.27 -12.84 -10.68
CA LYS A 146 -12.05 -11.72 -10.13
C LYS A 146 -13.47 -12.17 -9.82
N GLY A 147 -13.94 -11.85 -8.62
CA GLY A 147 -15.30 -12.18 -8.16
C GLY A 147 -15.42 -13.59 -7.57
N GLU A 148 -14.37 -14.10 -6.93
CA GLU A 148 -14.44 -15.36 -6.16
C GLU A 148 -15.52 -15.29 -5.07
N SER A 149 -16.21 -16.42 -4.83
CA SER A 149 -16.96 -16.61 -3.59
C SER A 149 -15.99 -16.88 -2.42
N GLU A 150 -16.46 -16.78 -1.17
CA GLU A 150 -15.62 -17.13 -0.01
C GLU A 150 -15.15 -18.59 -0.05
N ASP A 151 -16.00 -19.51 -0.52
CA ASP A 151 -15.64 -20.91 -0.67
C ASP A 151 -14.58 -21.12 -1.76
N ASP A 152 -14.68 -20.38 -2.87
CA ASP A 152 -13.68 -20.43 -3.94
C ASP A 152 -12.33 -19.88 -3.48
N PHE A 153 -12.32 -18.79 -2.72
CA PHE A 153 -11.10 -18.19 -2.17
C PHE A 153 -10.29 -19.20 -1.34
N TRP A 154 -10.93 -19.88 -0.38
CA TRP A 154 -10.26 -20.90 0.43
C TRP A 154 -9.87 -22.14 -0.38
N TRP A 155 -10.68 -22.52 -1.37
CA TRP A 155 -10.35 -23.61 -2.29
C TRP A 155 -9.10 -23.29 -3.12
N CYS A 156 -8.96 -22.06 -3.61
CA CYS A 156 -7.80 -21.60 -4.35
C CYS A 156 -6.52 -21.66 -3.51
N ILE A 157 -6.57 -21.20 -2.24
CA ILE A 157 -5.45 -21.34 -1.31
C ILE A 157 -5.06 -22.82 -1.14
N ASP A 158 -6.05 -23.68 -0.89
CA ASP A 158 -5.83 -25.11 -0.65
C ASP A 158 -5.10 -25.81 -1.80
N ARG A 159 -5.45 -25.46 -3.06
CA ARG A 159 -4.83 -25.99 -4.30
C ARG A 159 -3.36 -25.62 -4.47
N CYS A 160 -2.90 -24.58 -3.78
CA CYS A 160 -1.53 -24.11 -3.87
C CYS A 160 -0.59 -24.73 -2.83
N VAL A 161 -1.09 -25.18 -1.68
CA VAL A 161 -0.23 -25.55 -0.53
C VAL A 161 0.50 -26.89 -0.69
N ASN A 162 -0.22 -27.92 -1.12
CA ASN A 162 0.31 -29.28 -1.21
C ASN A 162 -0.40 -30.06 -2.32
N THR A 163 0.36 -30.51 -3.32
CA THR A 163 -0.12 -31.33 -4.43
C THR A 163 0.79 -32.54 -4.61
N GLU A 164 0.41 -33.47 -5.48
CA GLU A 164 1.16 -34.71 -5.70
C GLU A 164 2.61 -34.40 -6.15
N GLY A 165 3.60 -34.87 -5.39
CA GLY A 165 5.03 -34.61 -5.66
C GLY A 165 5.52 -33.19 -5.37
N TRP A 166 4.66 -32.28 -4.91
CA TRP A 166 5.02 -30.88 -4.64
C TRP A 166 4.50 -30.40 -3.29
N GLN A 167 5.42 -29.96 -2.43
CA GLN A 167 5.13 -29.45 -1.09
C GLN A 167 5.81 -28.09 -0.93
N ALA A 168 5.06 -27.09 -0.46
CA ALA A 168 5.58 -25.77 -0.17
C ALA A 168 6.74 -25.82 0.85
N ASN A 169 7.78 -25.03 0.63
CA ASN A 169 8.86 -24.80 1.60
C ASN A 169 9.12 -23.31 1.88
N MET A 170 8.40 -22.41 1.22
CA MET A 170 8.45 -20.96 1.45
C MET A 170 7.04 -20.37 1.27
N ILE A 171 6.74 -19.33 2.03
CA ILE A 171 5.45 -18.61 1.96
C ILE A 171 5.73 -17.13 1.67
N LEU A 172 5.01 -16.57 0.69
CA LEU A 172 4.85 -15.12 0.52
C LEU A 172 3.38 -14.78 0.72
N ASP A 173 3.09 -13.89 1.66
CA ASP A 173 1.73 -13.65 2.15
C ASP A 173 1.45 -12.14 2.27
N ASP A 174 0.21 -11.77 1.99
CA ASP A 174 -0.35 -10.44 2.15
C ASP A 174 -1.72 -10.57 2.82
N GLY A 175 -1.75 -10.31 4.13
CA GLY A 175 -2.94 -10.41 4.99
C GLY A 175 -2.87 -11.57 5.99
N GLY A 176 -1.97 -12.53 5.76
CA GLY A 176 -1.71 -13.66 6.66
C GLY A 176 -2.68 -14.83 6.51
N ASP A 177 -3.51 -14.86 5.45
CA ASP A 177 -4.53 -15.89 5.26
C ASP A 177 -3.92 -17.22 4.80
N LEU A 178 -2.92 -17.19 3.92
CA LEU A 178 -2.18 -18.38 3.51
C LEU A 178 -1.43 -18.99 4.70
N THR A 179 -0.70 -18.18 5.44
CA THR A 179 0.01 -18.59 6.66
C THR A 179 -0.95 -19.23 7.64
N HIS A 180 -2.11 -18.62 7.86
CA HIS A 180 -3.14 -19.14 8.74
C HIS A 180 -3.70 -20.48 8.25
N TRP A 181 -3.97 -20.61 6.95
CA TRP A 181 -4.48 -21.83 6.34
C TRP A 181 -3.48 -22.98 6.46
N VAL A 182 -2.21 -22.75 6.08
CA VAL A 182 -1.15 -23.76 6.18
C VAL A 182 -0.93 -24.17 7.64
N TYR A 183 -0.91 -23.22 8.57
CA TYR A 183 -0.78 -23.50 10.00
C TYR A 183 -1.90 -24.40 10.53
N LYS A 184 -3.16 -24.13 10.15
CA LYS A 184 -4.32 -24.88 10.65
C LYS A 184 -4.55 -26.22 9.94
N LYS A 185 -4.50 -26.24 8.61
CA LYS A 185 -4.88 -27.41 7.80
C LYS A 185 -3.70 -28.30 7.45
N TYR A 186 -2.50 -27.74 7.37
CA TYR A 186 -1.30 -28.45 6.93
C TYR A 186 -0.14 -28.33 7.94
N PRO A 187 -0.32 -28.74 9.21
CA PRO A 187 0.71 -28.55 10.24
C PRO A 187 2.03 -29.25 9.90
N ASN A 188 1.99 -30.35 9.14
CA ASN A 188 3.19 -31.05 8.67
C ASN A 188 3.93 -30.30 7.57
N VAL A 189 3.22 -29.57 6.70
CA VAL A 189 3.83 -28.66 5.70
C VAL A 189 4.41 -27.46 6.44
N PHE A 190 3.64 -26.86 7.36
CA PHE A 190 4.05 -25.66 8.10
C PHE A 190 5.39 -25.83 8.82
N LYS A 191 5.63 -27.00 9.43
CA LYS A 191 6.91 -27.33 10.10
C LYS A 191 8.11 -27.47 9.15
N LYS A 192 7.86 -27.69 7.86
CA LYS A 192 8.91 -27.85 6.83
C LYS A 192 9.15 -26.57 6.03
N VAL A 193 8.30 -25.56 6.18
CA VAL A 193 8.52 -24.23 5.60
C VAL A 193 9.80 -23.65 6.21
N ARG A 194 10.67 -23.13 5.36
CA ARG A 194 11.93 -22.49 5.76
C ARG A 194 11.74 -21.05 6.21
N GLY A 195 10.74 -20.36 5.65
CA GLY A 195 10.44 -19.00 6.04
C GLY A 195 9.14 -18.45 5.45
N ILE A 196 8.62 -17.43 6.11
CA ILE A 196 7.44 -16.67 5.70
C ILE A 196 7.87 -15.23 5.41
N VAL A 197 7.43 -14.66 4.30
CA VAL A 197 7.57 -13.23 4.01
C VAL A 197 6.18 -12.62 4.02
N GLU A 198 5.95 -11.61 4.87
CA GLU A 198 4.63 -10.99 5.03
C GLU A 198 4.68 -9.48 4.75
N GLU A 199 3.75 -9.03 3.89
CA GLU A 199 3.69 -7.66 3.38
C GLU A 199 2.81 -6.71 4.20
N SER A 200 1.77 -7.22 4.85
CA SER A 200 0.70 -6.40 5.42
C SER A 200 0.84 -6.18 6.92
N VAL A 201 0.30 -5.05 7.40
CA VAL A 201 0.19 -4.77 8.85
C VAL A 201 -0.59 -5.88 9.57
N THR A 202 -1.69 -6.35 8.97
CA THR A 202 -2.59 -7.34 9.57
C THR A 202 -1.92 -8.70 9.70
N GLY A 203 -1.28 -9.18 8.64
CA GLY A 203 -0.57 -10.45 8.64
C GLY A 203 0.64 -10.43 9.59
N VAL A 204 1.40 -9.32 9.61
CA VAL A 204 2.50 -9.13 10.57
C VAL A 204 2.00 -9.19 12.00
N HIS A 205 0.87 -8.54 12.29
CA HIS A 205 0.28 -8.59 13.63
C HIS A 205 -0.13 -10.02 14.03
N ARG A 206 -0.71 -10.79 13.11
CA ARG A 206 -1.02 -12.23 13.33
C ARG A 206 0.26 -13.05 13.57
N LEU A 207 1.34 -12.79 12.85
CA LEU A 207 2.64 -13.43 13.05
C LEU A 207 3.22 -13.14 14.44
N TYR A 208 3.17 -11.88 14.90
CA TYR A 208 3.59 -11.54 16.25
C TYR A 208 2.74 -12.22 17.33
N GLN A 209 1.43 -12.40 17.10
CA GLN A 209 0.58 -13.17 18.01
C GLN A 209 1.01 -14.64 18.08
N LEU A 210 1.33 -15.25 16.94
CA LEU A 210 1.84 -16.63 16.89
C LEU A 210 3.20 -16.76 17.57
N SER A 211 4.11 -15.82 17.35
CA SER A 211 5.43 -15.78 18.00
C SER A 211 5.29 -15.66 19.52
N LYS A 212 4.52 -14.66 20.01
CA LYS A 212 4.27 -14.47 21.46
C LYS A 212 3.60 -15.68 22.12
N ALA A 213 2.79 -16.42 21.39
CA ALA A 213 2.16 -17.65 21.87
C ALA A 213 3.07 -18.89 21.80
N GLY A 214 4.30 -18.78 21.29
CA GLY A 214 5.21 -19.91 21.05
C GLY A 214 4.70 -20.90 19.99
N LYS A 215 3.83 -20.44 19.09
CA LYS A 215 3.16 -21.25 18.06
C LYS A 215 3.75 -21.06 16.67
N LEU A 216 4.51 -19.99 16.46
CA LEU A 216 5.27 -19.79 15.23
C LEU A 216 6.43 -20.80 15.22
N SER A 217 6.47 -21.71 14.24
CA SER A 217 7.49 -22.76 14.16
C SER A 217 8.58 -22.49 13.11
N VAL A 218 8.48 -21.36 12.40
CA VAL A 218 9.34 -20.98 11.28
C VAL A 218 9.66 -19.49 11.36
N PRO A 219 10.83 -19.03 10.89
CA PRO A 219 11.13 -17.60 10.87
C PRO A 219 10.20 -16.85 9.91
N ALA A 220 9.85 -15.62 10.26
CA ALA A 220 9.10 -14.74 9.37
C ALA A 220 9.82 -13.41 9.16
N MET A 221 9.81 -12.88 7.94
CA MET A 221 10.28 -11.54 7.60
C MET A 221 9.09 -10.60 7.46
N ASN A 222 9.11 -9.55 8.26
CA ASN A 222 8.18 -8.44 8.21
C ASN A 222 8.66 -7.44 7.15
N VAL A 223 8.08 -7.54 5.95
CA VAL A 223 8.33 -6.59 4.85
C VAL A 223 7.50 -5.33 5.03
N ASN A 224 6.34 -5.41 5.71
CA ASN A 224 5.53 -4.22 5.98
C ASN A 224 6.34 -3.10 6.63
N ASP A 225 7.21 -3.45 7.58
CA ASP A 225 8.00 -2.50 8.36
C ASP A 225 9.38 -2.20 7.77
N SER A 226 9.68 -2.73 6.57
CA SER A 226 10.79 -2.22 5.76
C SER A 226 10.56 -0.74 5.47
N VAL A 227 11.64 0.03 5.53
CA VAL A 227 11.57 1.48 5.32
C VAL A 227 11.08 1.78 3.90
N THR A 228 11.56 1.01 2.94
CA THR A 228 11.16 1.08 1.52
C THR A 228 9.70 0.73 1.29
N LYS A 229 9.07 -0.08 2.15
CA LYS A 229 7.63 -0.36 2.08
C LYS A 229 6.83 0.75 2.76
N GLN A 230 7.08 1.02 4.04
CA GLN A 230 6.29 2.00 4.80
C GLN A 230 6.32 3.40 4.18
N LYS A 231 7.48 3.84 3.69
CA LYS A 231 7.67 5.23 3.22
C LYS A 231 7.34 5.43 1.75
N PHE A 232 7.19 4.36 0.98
CA PHE A 232 6.87 4.47 -0.44
C PHE A 232 5.49 3.93 -0.73
N ASP A 233 5.22 2.68 -0.37
CA ASP A 233 3.91 2.07 -0.56
C ASP A 233 2.84 2.81 0.24
N ASN A 234 2.89 2.72 1.57
CA ASN A 234 1.81 3.28 2.40
C ASN A 234 1.65 4.80 2.23
N LEU A 235 2.71 5.52 1.86
CA LEU A 235 2.69 6.98 1.68
C LEU A 235 2.41 7.41 0.23
N TYR A 236 3.30 7.07 -0.71
CA TYR A 236 3.24 7.59 -2.08
C TYR A 236 2.18 6.87 -2.92
N CYS A 237 1.96 5.56 -2.74
CA CYS A 237 0.86 4.87 -3.42
C CYS A 237 -0.49 5.46 -3.00
N CYS A 238 -0.71 5.66 -1.70
CA CYS A 238 -1.96 6.25 -1.18
C CYS A 238 -2.14 7.72 -1.57
N ARG A 239 -1.03 8.46 -1.77
CA ARG A 239 -1.05 9.84 -2.27
C ARG A 239 -1.60 9.94 -3.70
N GLU A 240 -1.34 8.96 -4.56
CA GLU A 240 -1.85 8.97 -5.94
C GLU A 240 -3.22 8.30 -6.05
N SER A 241 -3.34 7.09 -5.49
CA SER A 241 -4.54 6.26 -5.64
C SER A 241 -5.80 6.81 -4.97
N ILE A 242 -5.68 7.65 -3.92
CA ILE A 242 -6.86 8.32 -3.34
C ILE A 242 -7.54 9.24 -4.35
N LEU A 243 -6.76 9.97 -5.15
CA LEU A 243 -7.28 10.91 -6.13
C LEU A 243 -7.93 10.18 -7.28
N ASP A 244 -7.25 9.14 -7.80
CA ASP A 244 -7.75 8.30 -8.88
C ASP A 244 -9.03 7.55 -8.46
N GLY A 245 -9.02 6.92 -7.27
CA GLY A 245 -10.18 6.19 -6.74
C GLY A 245 -11.41 7.08 -6.56
N LEU A 246 -11.25 8.27 -5.96
CA LEU A 246 -12.34 9.24 -5.84
C LEU A 246 -12.79 9.75 -7.21
N LYS A 247 -11.86 9.98 -8.14
CA LYS A 247 -12.20 10.48 -9.48
C LYS A 247 -12.99 9.47 -10.30
N ARG A 248 -12.52 8.23 -10.41
CA ARG A 248 -13.20 7.19 -11.20
C ARG A 248 -14.60 6.87 -10.69
N THR A 249 -14.79 6.95 -9.38
CA THR A 249 -16.07 6.56 -8.74
C THR A 249 -17.09 7.69 -8.71
N THR A 250 -16.64 8.93 -8.48
CA THR A 250 -17.57 10.03 -8.15
C THR A 250 -17.44 11.27 -9.03
N ASP A 251 -16.40 11.35 -9.86
CA ASP A 251 -16.12 12.48 -10.74
C ASP A 251 -15.95 13.85 -10.02
N ILE A 252 -15.95 13.89 -8.68
CA ILE A 252 -16.06 15.12 -7.88
C ILE A 252 -14.97 16.16 -8.12
N MET A 253 -15.30 17.44 -8.06
CA MET A 253 -14.29 18.50 -7.93
C MET A 253 -13.77 18.56 -6.48
N PHE A 254 -12.45 18.46 -6.31
CA PHE A 254 -11.77 18.49 -5.00
C PHE A 254 -11.66 19.89 -4.39
N GLY A 255 -11.37 20.91 -5.21
CA GLY A 255 -11.15 22.28 -4.75
C GLY A 255 -12.32 22.80 -3.92
N GLY A 256 -12.02 23.30 -2.71
CA GLY A 256 -13.00 23.85 -1.77
C GLY A 256 -13.82 22.83 -0.99
N LYS A 257 -13.72 21.53 -1.28
CA LYS A 257 -14.44 20.48 -0.53
C LYS A 257 -13.89 20.35 0.88
N GLN A 258 -14.77 20.18 1.85
CA GLN A 258 -14.45 19.85 3.23
C GLN A 258 -14.20 18.34 3.33
N VAL A 259 -12.96 17.95 3.61
CA VAL A 259 -12.56 16.55 3.72
C VAL A 259 -12.09 16.27 5.14
N VAL A 260 -12.58 15.18 5.74
CA VAL A 260 -12.02 14.65 6.98
C VAL A 260 -11.32 13.33 6.69
N VAL A 261 -10.05 13.25 7.10
CA VAL A 261 -9.25 12.03 7.06
C VAL A 261 -9.09 11.50 8.48
N CYS A 262 -9.52 10.27 8.73
CA CYS A 262 -9.41 9.65 10.03
C CYS A 262 -8.14 8.81 10.10
N GLY A 263 -7.18 9.21 10.94
CA GLY A 263 -5.84 8.64 11.02
C GLY A 263 -4.80 9.45 10.22
N TYR A 264 -3.65 9.70 10.83
CA TYR A 264 -2.51 10.44 10.26
C TYR A 264 -1.20 9.66 10.36
N GLY A 265 -1.29 8.35 10.16
CA GLY A 265 -0.15 7.51 9.78
C GLY A 265 0.33 7.79 8.35
N GLU A 266 1.13 6.91 7.76
CA GLU A 266 1.67 7.12 6.41
C GLU A 266 0.58 7.19 5.32
N VAL A 267 -0.46 6.33 5.41
CA VAL A 267 -1.64 6.37 4.53
C VAL A 267 -2.36 7.71 4.63
N GLY A 268 -2.67 8.12 5.87
CA GLY A 268 -3.33 9.40 6.14
C GLY A 268 -2.53 10.59 5.61
N LYS A 269 -1.21 10.63 5.86
CA LYS A 269 -0.30 11.65 5.33
C LYS A 269 -0.33 11.73 3.80
N GLY A 270 -0.31 10.58 3.13
CA GLY A 270 -0.41 10.48 1.67
C GLY A 270 -1.71 11.10 1.18
N CYS A 271 -2.84 10.68 1.74
CA CYS A 271 -4.16 11.18 1.37
C CYS A 271 -4.31 12.69 1.62
N CYS A 272 -3.91 13.15 2.81
CA CYS A 272 -3.98 14.55 3.20
C CYS A 272 -3.12 15.44 2.29
N THR A 273 -1.92 14.99 1.91
CA THR A 273 -1.02 15.74 1.03
C THR A 273 -1.64 15.91 -0.36
N ALA A 274 -2.16 14.82 -0.93
CA ALA A 274 -2.77 14.80 -2.26
C ALA A 274 -4.00 15.73 -2.36
N LEU A 275 -4.91 15.59 -1.41
CA LEU A 275 -6.16 16.35 -1.39
C LEU A 275 -5.91 17.84 -1.15
N LYS A 276 -5.00 18.18 -0.23
CA LYS A 276 -4.59 19.57 0.03
C LYS A 276 -3.97 20.21 -1.20
N ALA A 277 -3.16 19.46 -1.97
CA ALA A 277 -2.55 19.95 -3.21
C ALA A 277 -3.58 20.31 -4.29
N LEU A 278 -4.74 19.63 -4.33
CA LEU A 278 -5.86 19.96 -5.21
C LEU A 278 -6.84 21.00 -4.64
N GLY A 279 -6.48 21.65 -3.53
CA GLY A 279 -7.25 22.73 -2.92
C GLY A 279 -8.43 22.27 -2.05
N ALA A 280 -8.46 20.99 -1.64
CA ALA A 280 -9.42 20.54 -0.64
C ALA A 280 -9.07 21.11 0.76
N ILE A 281 -10.09 21.36 1.56
CA ILE A 281 -9.96 21.81 2.95
C ILE A 281 -9.96 20.57 3.84
N VAL A 282 -8.76 20.10 4.19
CA VAL A 282 -8.56 18.83 4.89
C VAL A 282 -8.45 19.07 6.41
N CYS A 283 -9.23 18.31 7.18
CA CYS A 283 -9.07 18.17 8.63
C CYS A 283 -8.83 16.70 9.00
N ILE A 284 -8.27 16.47 10.19
CA ILE A 284 -7.78 15.16 10.60
C ILE A 284 -8.39 14.76 11.93
N THR A 285 -8.66 13.47 12.11
CA THR A 285 -8.88 12.88 13.43
C THR A 285 -7.72 11.96 13.78
N GLU A 286 -7.24 12.01 15.02
CA GLU A 286 -6.13 11.17 15.50
C GLU A 286 -6.28 10.84 16.98
N ILE A 287 -5.81 9.66 17.34
CA ILE A 287 -5.69 9.18 18.71
C ILE A 287 -4.25 9.27 19.23
N ASP A 288 -3.24 9.18 18.34
CA ASP A 288 -1.84 9.27 18.72
C ASP A 288 -1.42 10.75 18.79
N PRO A 289 -0.95 11.24 19.96
CA PRO A 289 -0.56 12.64 20.11
C PRO A 289 0.65 13.04 19.25
N ILE A 290 1.53 12.11 18.89
CA ILE A 290 2.68 12.37 18.00
C ILE A 290 2.18 12.62 16.58
N CYS A 291 1.31 11.75 16.07
CA CYS A 291 0.71 11.92 14.74
C CYS A 291 -0.18 13.17 14.69
N ALA A 292 -0.97 13.43 15.73
CA ALA A 292 -1.76 14.65 15.84
C ALA A 292 -0.88 15.91 15.84
N LEU A 293 0.23 15.90 16.58
CA LEU A 293 1.16 17.03 16.57
C LEU A 293 1.80 17.22 15.19
N GLN A 294 2.19 16.14 14.50
CA GLN A 294 2.67 16.21 13.12
C GLN A 294 1.63 16.83 12.18
N ALA A 295 0.38 16.41 12.26
CA ALA A 295 -0.72 16.98 11.49
C ALA A 295 -0.86 18.50 11.71
N CYS A 296 -0.79 18.95 12.97
CA CYS A 296 -0.80 20.37 13.30
C CYS A 296 0.40 21.10 12.67
N MET A 297 1.60 20.52 12.73
CA MET A 297 2.82 21.11 12.17
C MET A 297 2.81 21.15 10.63
N ASP A 298 2.14 20.20 9.98
CA ASP A 298 1.91 20.19 8.53
C ASP A 298 0.76 21.15 8.10
N GLY A 299 0.18 21.86 9.07
CA GLY A 299 -0.84 22.89 8.85
C GLY A 299 -2.23 22.31 8.60
N TYR A 300 -2.57 21.20 9.25
CA TYR A 300 -3.93 20.66 9.26
C TYR A 300 -4.60 20.91 10.62
N ARG A 301 -5.93 21.04 10.61
CA ARG A 301 -6.71 21.10 11.85
C ARG A 301 -7.01 19.69 12.34
N VAL A 302 -6.60 19.37 13.56
CA VAL A 302 -6.98 18.13 14.25
C VAL A 302 -8.29 18.36 15.00
N VAL A 303 -9.27 17.50 14.79
CA VAL A 303 -10.66 17.63 15.26
C VAL A 303 -11.21 16.28 15.74
N LYS A 304 -12.35 16.29 16.45
CA LYS A 304 -13.14 15.07 16.62
C LYS A 304 -14.12 14.92 15.46
N LEU A 305 -14.32 13.69 14.99
CA LEU A 305 -15.25 13.39 13.89
C LEU A 305 -16.66 13.93 14.20
N SER A 306 -17.13 13.72 15.43
CA SER A 306 -18.46 14.17 15.91
C SER A 306 -18.68 15.68 15.83
N GLU A 307 -17.61 16.48 15.87
CA GLU A 307 -17.69 17.95 15.80
C GLU A 307 -17.91 18.44 14.37
N VAL A 308 -17.43 17.69 13.37
CA VAL A 308 -17.34 18.15 11.99
C VAL A 308 -18.20 17.35 11.01
N ILE A 309 -18.70 16.17 11.38
CA ILE A 309 -19.36 15.24 10.45
C ILE A 309 -20.51 15.84 9.63
N ARG A 310 -21.25 16.80 10.22
CA ARG A 310 -22.41 17.45 9.58
C ARG A 310 -22.05 18.34 8.39
N GLN A 311 -20.79 18.78 8.26
CA GLN A 311 -20.36 19.71 7.21
C GLN A 311 -19.42 19.09 6.17
N MET A 312 -18.94 17.85 6.40
CA MET A 312 -17.97 17.19 5.54
C MET A 312 -18.59 16.76 4.21
N ASP A 313 -17.90 17.06 3.11
CA ASP A 313 -18.21 16.55 1.78
C ASP A 313 -17.68 15.14 1.58
N VAL A 314 -16.49 14.85 2.11
CA VAL A 314 -15.81 13.55 1.97
C VAL A 314 -15.26 13.11 3.33
N VAL A 315 -15.52 11.85 3.67
CA VAL A 315 -14.99 11.17 4.86
C VAL A 315 -14.14 9.99 4.40
N ILE A 316 -12.88 9.97 4.83
CA ILE A 316 -11.90 8.95 4.46
C ILE A 316 -11.36 8.32 5.74
N THR A 317 -11.43 6.99 5.84
CA THR A 317 -10.84 6.25 6.97
C THR A 317 -9.48 5.65 6.59
N CYS A 318 -8.46 5.88 7.42
CA CYS A 318 -7.06 5.48 7.20
C CYS A 318 -6.41 4.96 8.49
N THR A 319 -7.18 4.35 9.40
CA THR A 319 -6.72 4.07 10.77
C THR A 319 -6.18 2.66 10.98
N GLY A 320 -6.58 1.70 10.15
CA GLY A 320 -6.41 0.27 10.39
C GLY A 320 -7.24 -0.26 11.57
N ASN A 321 -8.20 0.51 12.10
CA ASN A 321 -9.00 0.16 13.27
C ASN A 321 -10.49 0.01 12.93
N LYS A 322 -11.27 -0.63 13.80
CA LYS A 322 -12.69 -0.89 13.60
C LYS A 322 -13.58 0.23 14.14
N ASN A 323 -14.76 0.40 13.53
CA ASN A 323 -15.82 1.29 13.99
C ASN A 323 -15.38 2.76 14.14
N VAL A 324 -14.57 3.23 13.19
CA VAL A 324 -14.12 4.63 13.12
C VAL A 324 -15.29 5.53 12.71
N VAL A 325 -16.05 5.09 11.71
CA VAL A 325 -17.29 5.73 11.26
C VAL A 325 -18.45 4.82 11.61
N THR A 326 -19.16 5.17 12.68
CA THR A 326 -20.31 4.40 13.19
C THR A 326 -21.62 4.81 12.53
N ARG A 327 -22.69 4.02 12.72
CA ARG A 327 -24.05 4.36 12.29
C ARG A 327 -24.48 5.76 12.72
N GLU A 328 -24.21 6.13 13.98
CA GLU A 328 -24.54 7.45 14.52
C GLU A 328 -23.88 8.58 13.72
N GLN A 329 -22.64 8.40 13.26
CA GLN A 329 -21.95 9.39 12.44
C GLN A 329 -22.57 9.47 11.04
N LEU A 330 -22.89 8.32 10.43
CA LEU A 330 -23.53 8.22 9.12
C LEU A 330 -24.92 8.88 9.11
N ASP A 331 -25.68 8.70 10.19
CA ASP A 331 -26.98 9.35 10.39
C ASP A 331 -26.87 10.88 10.42
N ARG A 332 -25.74 11.41 10.88
CA ARG A 332 -25.49 12.86 11.03
C ARG A 332 -24.82 13.52 9.81
N MET A 333 -24.42 12.76 8.80
CA MET A 333 -23.80 13.31 7.58
C MET A 333 -24.79 14.18 6.80
N LYS A 334 -24.26 15.12 6.02
CA LYS A 334 -25.09 15.88 5.06
C LYS A 334 -25.44 15.03 3.84
N ASN A 335 -26.50 15.43 3.14
CA ASN A 335 -26.88 14.82 1.88
C ASN A 335 -25.74 14.93 0.84
N GLY A 336 -25.46 13.84 0.14
CA GLY A 336 -24.40 13.73 -0.86
C GLY A 336 -22.98 13.55 -0.29
N CYS A 337 -22.83 13.30 1.02
CA CYS A 337 -21.53 13.02 1.61
C CYS A 337 -20.94 11.72 1.03
N ILE A 338 -19.65 11.75 0.66
CA ILE A 338 -18.91 10.60 0.15
C ILE A 338 -18.15 9.95 1.28
N VAL A 339 -18.25 8.64 1.41
CA VAL A 339 -17.59 7.85 2.46
C VAL A 339 -16.77 6.74 1.81
N CYS A 340 -15.49 6.68 2.12
CA CYS A 340 -14.60 5.64 1.63
C CYS A 340 -13.53 5.26 2.65
N ASN A 341 -12.91 4.11 2.41
CA ASN A 341 -11.88 3.53 3.27
C ASN A 341 -10.59 3.31 2.47
N MET A 342 -9.48 3.81 3.01
CA MET A 342 -8.12 3.60 2.51
C MET A 342 -7.31 2.68 3.43
N GLY A 343 -7.85 2.28 4.58
CA GLY A 343 -7.24 1.28 5.45
C GLY A 343 -7.46 -0.15 4.95
N HIS A 344 -6.81 -1.11 5.61
CA HIS A 344 -6.70 -2.48 5.09
C HIS A 344 -7.98 -3.32 5.23
N SER A 345 -8.76 -3.13 6.31
CA SER A 345 -9.97 -3.93 6.56
C SER A 345 -11.23 -3.16 6.24
N ASN A 346 -12.31 -3.85 5.87
CA ASN A 346 -13.64 -3.27 5.64
C ASN A 346 -14.40 -2.91 6.92
N THR A 347 -13.75 -2.98 8.09
CA THR A 347 -14.38 -2.76 9.39
C THR A 347 -14.27 -1.32 9.92
N GLU A 348 -13.54 -0.43 9.23
CA GLU A 348 -13.40 0.96 9.69
C GLU A 348 -14.74 1.71 9.63
N ILE A 349 -15.58 1.35 8.66
CA ILE A 349 -16.93 1.88 8.46
C ILE A 349 -17.91 0.79 8.89
N ASP A 350 -18.92 1.16 9.68
CA ASP A 350 -19.98 0.25 10.13
C ASP A 350 -21.00 -0.01 9.01
N VAL A 351 -20.58 -0.72 7.96
CA VAL A 351 -21.42 -1.07 6.80
C VAL A 351 -22.50 -2.08 7.18
N ALA A 352 -22.23 -2.95 8.16
CA ALA A 352 -23.21 -3.93 8.64
C ALA A 352 -24.48 -3.24 9.17
N SER A 353 -24.33 -2.16 9.93
CA SER A 353 -25.46 -1.37 10.42
C SER A 353 -26.29 -0.72 9.30
N LEU A 354 -25.73 -0.54 8.10
CA LEU A 354 -26.44 0.06 6.96
C LEU A 354 -27.34 -0.95 6.24
N ARG A 355 -27.17 -2.26 6.46
CA ARG A 355 -28.01 -3.33 5.91
C ARG A 355 -29.31 -3.47 6.72
N SER A 356 -30.04 -2.37 6.86
CA SER A 356 -31.28 -2.26 7.63
C SER A 356 -32.50 -2.05 6.73
N PRO A 357 -33.70 -2.56 7.07
CA PRO A 357 -34.92 -2.41 6.26
C PRO A 357 -35.37 -0.97 6.02
N GLU A 358 -34.95 -0.03 6.87
CA GLU A 358 -35.28 1.40 6.76
C GLU A 358 -34.44 2.17 5.74
N LEU A 359 -33.31 1.59 5.30
CA LEU A 359 -32.40 2.23 4.35
C LEU A 359 -32.54 1.58 2.98
N THR A 360 -32.70 2.41 1.96
CA THR A 360 -32.71 1.94 0.57
C THR A 360 -31.29 1.97 0.02
N TRP A 361 -30.82 0.82 -0.46
CA TRP A 361 -29.56 0.70 -1.20
C TRP A 361 -29.83 0.77 -2.69
N GLU A 362 -29.17 1.69 -3.38
CA GLU A 362 -29.24 1.84 -4.82
C GLU A 362 -27.82 1.80 -5.39
N ARG A 363 -27.51 0.73 -6.13
CA ARG A 363 -26.23 0.61 -6.82
C ARG A 363 -26.22 1.51 -8.04
N VAL A 364 -25.38 2.54 -8.02
CA VAL A 364 -25.31 3.56 -9.09
C VAL A 364 -24.42 3.09 -10.23
N ARG A 365 -23.27 2.50 -9.88
CA ARG A 365 -22.31 1.90 -10.81
C ARG A 365 -21.47 0.88 -10.05
N SER A 366 -20.48 0.30 -10.72
CA SER A 366 -19.55 -0.62 -10.08
C SER A 366 -18.85 0.06 -8.90
N GLN A 367 -18.87 -0.59 -7.72
CA GLN A 367 -18.29 -0.09 -6.45
C GLN A 367 -18.82 1.27 -5.95
N VAL A 368 -20.00 1.71 -6.39
CA VAL A 368 -20.62 2.96 -5.91
C VAL A 368 -22.08 2.73 -5.57
N ASP A 369 -22.40 2.92 -4.30
CA ASP A 369 -23.74 2.71 -3.76
C ASP A 369 -24.27 4.01 -3.15
N HIS A 370 -25.52 4.34 -3.45
CA HIS A 370 -26.30 5.31 -2.71
C HIS A 370 -27.02 4.61 -1.56
N ILE A 371 -26.80 5.12 -0.36
CA ILE A 371 -27.53 4.73 0.84
C ILE A 371 -28.52 5.84 1.16
N ILE A 372 -29.81 5.53 1.09
CA ILE A 372 -30.88 6.52 1.15
C ILE A 372 -31.69 6.33 2.44
N TRP A 373 -31.78 7.40 3.24
CA TRP A 373 -32.58 7.45 4.46
C TRP A 373 -34.04 7.76 4.16
N PRO A 374 -34.98 7.47 5.10
CA PRO A 374 -36.41 7.76 4.92
C PRO A 374 -36.73 9.24 4.68
N ASP A 375 -35.87 10.16 5.15
CA ASP A 375 -36.00 11.60 4.94
C ASP A 375 -35.48 12.08 3.57
N GLY A 376 -34.98 11.17 2.73
CA GLY A 376 -34.43 11.44 1.42
C GLY A 376 -32.94 11.80 1.41
N LYS A 377 -32.28 11.89 2.58
CA LYS A 377 -30.82 12.07 2.66
C LYS A 377 -30.11 10.88 2.00
N ARG A 378 -29.08 11.18 1.20
CA ARG A 378 -28.24 10.18 0.52
C ARG A 378 -26.79 10.27 0.99
N VAL A 379 -26.18 9.13 1.24
CA VAL A 379 -24.72 8.99 1.42
C VAL A 379 -24.19 8.15 0.27
N ILE A 380 -23.06 8.56 -0.30
CA ILE A 380 -22.37 7.84 -1.38
C ILE A 380 -21.29 6.97 -0.73
N LEU A 381 -21.52 5.66 -0.69
CA LEU A 381 -20.58 4.69 -0.15
C LEU A 381 -19.76 4.08 -1.28
N LEU A 382 -18.42 4.13 -1.14
CA LEU A 382 -17.51 3.55 -2.12
C LEU A 382 -17.05 2.16 -1.69
N ALA A 383 -17.01 1.23 -2.65
CA ALA A 383 -16.53 -0.15 -2.51
C ALA A 383 -17.14 -0.92 -1.32
N GLU A 384 -18.36 -0.57 -0.90
CA GLU A 384 -18.99 -1.12 0.32
C GLU A 384 -18.06 -1.08 1.55
N GLY A 385 -17.24 -0.03 1.67
CA GLY A 385 -16.28 0.16 2.77
C GLY A 385 -14.98 -0.66 2.66
N ARG A 386 -14.77 -1.40 1.58
CA ARG A 386 -13.47 -2.04 1.27
C ARG A 386 -12.43 -1.01 0.81
N LEU A 387 -11.18 -1.45 0.64
CA LEU A 387 -10.07 -0.58 0.23
C LEU A 387 -10.35 0.10 -1.11
N LEU A 388 -10.37 1.43 -1.11
CA LEU A 388 -10.66 2.23 -2.30
C LEU A 388 -9.58 2.09 -3.37
N ASN A 389 -8.30 2.14 -2.99
CA ASN A 389 -7.17 2.15 -3.92
C ASN A 389 -7.05 0.87 -4.77
N LEU A 390 -7.51 -0.26 -4.26
CA LEU A 390 -7.50 -1.54 -4.98
C LEU A 390 -8.85 -1.88 -5.60
N SER A 391 -9.96 -1.44 -5.00
CA SER A 391 -11.30 -1.74 -5.52
C SER A 391 -11.74 -0.79 -6.62
N CYS A 392 -11.23 0.45 -6.60
CA CYS A 392 -11.74 1.56 -7.42
C CYS A 392 -10.65 2.33 -8.17
N SER A 393 -9.38 1.93 -8.04
CA SER A 393 -8.22 2.61 -8.61
C SER A 393 -7.17 1.60 -9.07
N THR A 394 -6.10 2.09 -9.69
CA THR A 394 -4.89 1.34 -9.99
C THR A 394 -3.73 1.95 -9.22
N VAL A 395 -2.92 1.10 -8.61
CA VAL A 395 -1.75 1.53 -7.81
C VAL A 395 -0.51 1.75 -8.71
N PRO A 396 0.38 2.71 -8.40
CA PRO A 396 1.53 3.02 -9.25
C PRO A 396 2.53 1.87 -9.33
N THR A 397 2.85 1.43 -10.55
CA THR A 397 3.77 0.30 -10.81
C THR A 397 5.15 0.51 -10.17
N PHE A 398 5.74 1.69 -10.34
CA PHE A 398 7.04 2.03 -9.74
C PHE A 398 7.08 1.79 -8.23
N VAL A 399 6.03 2.17 -7.50
CA VAL A 399 5.98 2.00 -6.04
C VAL A 399 5.87 0.52 -5.68
N LEU A 400 5.05 -0.24 -6.41
CA LEU A 400 4.98 -1.69 -6.24
C LEU A 400 6.28 -2.40 -6.61
N SER A 401 7.10 -1.85 -7.54
CA SER A 401 8.44 -2.36 -7.82
C SER A 401 9.30 -2.41 -6.56
N ILE A 402 9.21 -1.37 -5.72
CA ILE A 402 9.98 -1.27 -4.48
C ILE A 402 9.54 -2.37 -3.51
N THR A 403 8.24 -2.53 -3.29
CA THR A 403 7.67 -3.59 -2.43
C THR A 403 8.04 -4.98 -2.95
N ALA A 404 7.82 -5.26 -4.23
CA ALA A 404 8.12 -6.54 -4.86
C ALA A 404 9.61 -6.89 -4.82
N THR A 405 10.50 -5.91 -5.04
CA THR A 405 11.95 -6.10 -4.90
C THR A 405 12.32 -6.44 -3.45
N THR A 406 11.67 -5.78 -2.50
CA THR A 406 11.86 -6.05 -1.05
C THR A 406 11.42 -7.48 -0.70
N GLN A 407 10.28 -7.94 -1.22
CA GLN A 407 9.78 -9.31 -1.05
C GLN A 407 10.73 -10.35 -1.67
N ALA A 408 11.17 -10.14 -2.91
CA ALA A 408 12.09 -11.05 -3.59
C ALA A 408 13.41 -11.21 -2.82
N LEU A 409 13.96 -10.10 -2.33
CA LEU A 409 15.17 -10.13 -1.52
C LEU A 409 14.95 -10.78 -0.14
N ALA A 410 13.80 -10.55 0.50
CA ALA A 410 13.44 -11.22 1.75
C ALA A 410 13.35 -12.75 1.56
N LEU A 411 12.77 -13.21 0.45
CA LEU A 411 12.69 -14.63 0.09
C LEU A 411 14.09 -15.23 -0.12
N ILE A 412 14.97 -14.53 -0.86
CA ILE A 412 16.37 -14.93 -1.07
C ILE A 412 17.11 -15.05 0.27
N GLU A 413 16.95 -14.06 1.14
CA GLU A 413 17.62 -14.01 2.45
C GLU A 413 17.15 -15.13 3.37
N LEU A 414 15.84 -15.37 3.50
CA LEU A 414 15.34 -16.47 4.33
C LEU A 414 15.72 -17.84 3.77
N PHE A 415 15.63 -18.03 2.45
CA PHE A 415 15.88 -19.33 1.83
C PHE A 415 17.35 -19.77 1.93
N ASN A 416 18.27 -18.82 1.79
CA ASN A 416 19.71 -19.04 1.82
C ASN A 416 20.35 -18.76 3.19
N ALA A 417 19.56 -18.39 4.19
CA ALA A 417 20.06 -18.18 5.54
C ALA A 417 20.71 -19.48 6.07
N PRO A 418 21.94 -19.41 6.64
CA PRO A 418 22.52 -20.59 7.28
C PRO A 418 21.71 -20.99 8.50
N ASP A 419 21.71 -22.29 8.79
CA ASP A 419 20.99 -22.86 9.93
C ASP A 419 21.35 -22.12 11.23
N GLY A 420 20.31 -21.70 11.96
CA GLY A 420 20.46 -20.96 13.22
C GLY A 420 20.60 -19.43 13.10
N ARG A 421 20.68 -18.85 11.88
CA ARG A 421 20.68 -17.39 11.69
C ARG A 421 19.38 -16.75 12.17
N TYR A 422 18.24 -17.34 11.81
CA TYR A 422 16.92 -16.92 12.24
C TYR A 422 16.28 -17.98 13.14
N LYS A 423 15.73 -17.54 14.26
CA LYS A 423 14.91 -18.36 15.16
C LYS A 423 13.45 -18.31 14.72
N GLN A 424 12.58 -19.01 15.45
CA GLN A 424 11.15 -19.04 15.19
C GLN A 424 10.46 -17.76 15.68
N ASP A 425 10.82 -16.63 15.06
CA ASP A 425 10.35 -15.29 15.42
C ASP A 425 10.18 -14.41 14.17
N VAL A 426 9.64 -13.22 14.37
CA VAL A 426 9.42 -12.21 13.34
C VAL A 426 10.59 -11.23 13.30
N TYR A 427 11.22 -11.12 12.14
CA TYR A 427 12.39 -10.28 11.90
C TYR A 427 12.08 -9.13 10.95
N LEU A 428 12.77 -8.00 11.12
CA LEU A 428 12.81 -6.94 10.12
C LEU A 428 13.84 -7.28 9.05
N LEU A 429 13.60 -6.81 7.82
CA LEU A 429 14.59 -6.93 6.76
C LEU A 429 15.89 -6.23 7.18
N PRO A 430 17.07 -6.83 6.96
CA PRO A 430 18.33 -6.17 7.24
C PRO A 430 18.41 -4.82 6.52
N LYS A 431 18.77 -3.76 7.26
CA LYS A 431 18.76 -2.39 6.72
C LYS A 431 19.61 -2.22 5.44
N LYS A 432 20.72 -2.94 5.35
CA LYS A 432 21.55 -2.93 4.15
C LYS A 432 20.79 -3.42 2.90
N MET A 433 19.84 -4.34 3.07
CA MET A 433 18.97 -4.80 1.99
C MET A 433 17.91 -3.76 1.64
N ASP A 434 17.30 -3.08 2.62
CA ASP A 434 16.41 -1.93 2.36
C ASP A 434 17.13 -0.83 1.57
N GLU A 435 18.36 -0.47 1.97
CA GLU A 435 19.19 0.51 1.24
C GLU A 435 19.55 0.03 -0.16
N TYR A 436 19.81 -1.27 -0.33
CA TYR A 436 20.05 -1.87 -1.63
C TYR A 436 18.81 -1.82 -2.54
N VAL A 437 17.62 -2.11 -2.02
CA VAL A 437 16.35 -1.94 -2.75
C VAL A 437 16.25 -0.51 -3.26
N ALA A 438 16.45 0.50 -2.41
CA ALA A 438 16.39 1.89 -2.82
C ALA A 438 17.41 2.19 -3.93
N SER A 439 18.66 1.71 -3.79
CA SER A 439 19.72 1.91 -4.78
C SER A 439 19.39 1.36 -6.16
N LEU A 440 18.63 0.26 -6.24
CA LEU A 440 18.22 -0.35 -7.52
C LEU A 440 17.20 0.49 -8.29
N HIS A 441 16.49 1.40 -7.62
CA HIS A 441 15.44 2.22 -8.22
C HIS A 441 15.91 3.64 -8.59
N LEU A 442 17.00 4.13 -7.98
CA LEU A 442 17.54 5.47 -8.24
C LEU A 442 17.91 5.74 -9.71
N PRO A 443 18.44 4.77 -10.50
CA PRO A 443 18.76 5.02 -11.90
C PRO A 443 17.55 5.46 -12.76
N ASN A 444 16.32 5.11 -12.39
CA ASN A 444 15.12 5.55 -13.11
C ASN A 444 14.89 7.07 -13.04
N PHE A 445 15.53 7.75 -12.08
CA PHE A 445 15.46 9.19 -11.88
C PHE A 445 16.77 9.90 -12.27
N ASP A 446 17.70 9.21 -12.93
CA ASP A 446 19.05 9.73 -13.19
C ASP A 446 19.74 10.22 -11.89
N ALA A 447 19.46 9.55 -10.77
CA ALA A 447 19.98 9.94 -9.47
C ALA A 447 21.37 9.35 -9.23
N HIS A 448 22.34 10.21 -8.98
CA HIS A 448 23.73 9.83 -8.69
C HIS A 448 24.02 9.99 -7.19
N LEU A 449 24.30 8.87 -6.51
CA LEU A 449 24.65 8.89 -5.09
C LEU A 449 26.07 9.41 -4.88
N THR A 450 26.24 10.25 -3.86
CA THR A 450 27.57 10.64 -3.36
C THR A 450 28.20 9.47 -2.62
N GLU A 451 29.47 9.21 -2.90
CA GLU A 451 30.27 8.20 -2.19
C GLU A 451 31.07 8.82 -1.04
N LEU A 452 31.14 8.13 0.10
CA LEU A 452 31.96 8.56 1.22
C LEU A 452 33.46 8.37 0.92
N SER A 453 34.26 9.39 1.20
CA SER A 453 35.73 9.23 1.25
C SER A 453 36.15 8.35 2.43
N ASP A 454 37.37 7.80 2.41
CA ASP A 454 37.89 7.00 3.55
C ASP A 454 37.93 7.82 4.84
N GLU A 455 38.25 9.10 4.73
CA GLU A 455 38.29 10.02 5.86
C GLU A 455 36.89 10.25 6.46
N GLN A 456 35.87 10.46 5.62
CA GLN A 456 34.48 10.62 6.06
C GLN A 456 33.94 9.36 6.73
N ALA A 457 34.18 8.19 6.12
CA ALA A 457 33.76 6.90 6.66
C ALA A 457 34.39 6.64 8.04
N LYS A 458 35.69 6.90 8.18
CA LYS A 458 36.41 6.79 9.46
C LYS A 458 35.89 7.79 10.49
N TYR A 459 35.64 9.04 10.10
CA TYR A 459 35.11 10.07 11.00
C TYR A 459 33.73 9.71 11.55
N MET A 460 32.85 9.19 10.71
CA MET A 460 31.50 8.80 11.12
C MET A 460 31.43 7.42 11.79
N GLY A 461 32.50 6.62 11.70
CA GLY A 461 32.50 5.23 12.15
C GLY A 461 31.57 4.33 11.33
N LEU A 462 31.43 4.61 10.03
CA LEU A 462 30.54 3.88 9.13
C LEU A 462 31.33 3.10 8.08
N ASN A 463 30.72 2.03 7.56
CA ASN A 463 31.21 1.39 6.34
C ASN A 463 30.78 2.23 5.12
N LYS A 464 31.67 2.40 4.13
CA LYS A 464 31.36 3.10 2.87
C LYS A 464 30.15 2.52 2.12
N ASN A 465 29.89 1.22 2.31
CA ASN A 465 28.81 0.47 1.67
C ASN A 465 27.60 0.24 2.61
N GLY A 466 27.51 1.04 3.69
CA GLY A 466 26.42 0.99 4.65
C GLY A 466 26.44 -0.23 5.60
N PRO A 467 25.43 -0.35 6.48
CA PRO A 467 24.25 0.52 6.55
C PRO A 467 24.58 1.95 6.99
N PHE A 468 23.91 2.95 6.41
CA PHE A 468 24.22 4.38 6.62
C PHE A 468 23.46 5.00 7.79
N LYS A 469 22.51 4.28 8.38
CA LYS A 469 21.70 4.72 9.52
C LYS A 469 21.57 3.58 10.55
N PRO A 470 21.47 3.90 11.84
CA PRO A 470 21.22 2.88 12.86
C PRO A 470 19.79 2.31 12.77
N ASN A 471 19.56 1.14 13.37
CA ASN A 471 18.26 0.45 13.28
C ASN A 471 17.07 1.26 13.81
N TYR A 472 17.27 2.08 14.84
CA TYR A 472 16.23 2.94 15.42
C TYR A 472 15.92 4.20 14.60
N TYR A 473 16.65 4.46 13.51
CA TYR A 473 16.48 5.68 12.72
C TYR A 473 15.13 5.69 12.00
N ARG A 474 14.35 6.75 12.23
CA ARG A 474 13.06 6.98 11.57
C ARG A 474 13.24 8.02 10.47
N LEU A 475 12.93 7.66 9.22
CA LEU A 475 12.83 8.62 8.13
C LEU A 475 11.55 9.45 8.31
N VAL A 476 11.67 10.62 8.91
CA VAL A 476 10.58 11.59 9.02
C VAL A 476 10.54 12.39 7.72
N SER A 477 9.44 12.31 6.98
CA SER A 477 9.17 13.22 5.87
C SER A 477 8.79 14.56 6.47
N LEU A 478 9.65 15.57 6.35
CA LEU A 478 9.29 16.96 6.63
C LEU A 478 8.61 17.50 5.38
N CYS A 479 7.36 17.93 5.50
CA CYS A 479 6.66 18.57 4.39
C CYS A 479 7.42 19.85 4.00
N SER A 480 7.72 20.00 2.72
CA SER A 480 8.37 21.20 2.18
C SER A 480 7.50 22.43 2.45
N VAL A 481 8.03 23.39 3.20
CA VAL A 481 7.45 24.72 3.31
C VAL A 481 7.47 25.33 1.91
N SER A 482 6.30 25.56 1.32
CA SER A 482 6.18 26.28 0.07
C SER A 482 6.70 27.71 0.25
N THR A 483 7.96 27.96 -0.09
CA THR A 483 8.43 29.33 -0.31
C THR A 483 7.67 29.87 -1.51
N ARG A 484 6.70 30.77 -1.28
CA ARG A 484 6.24 31.65 -2.35
C ARG A 484 7.47 32.42 -2.82
N ALA A 485 7.97 32.09 -3.99
CA ALA A 485 8.92 32.93 -4.72
C ALA A 485 8.17 34.22 -5.08
N GLY A 486 8.19 35.19 -4.16
CA GLY A 486 7.84 36.56 -4.46
C GLY A 486 8.87 37.10 -5.45
N SER A 487 8.36 37.65 -6.55
CA SER A 487 9.09 38.41 -7.55
C SER A 487 10.21 39.26 -6.96
N GLN A 488 11.37 39.26 -7.63
CA GLN A 488 12.45 40.21 -7.41
C GLN A 488 11.90 41.65 -7.46
N ASN A 489 11.76 42.27 -6.29
CA ASN A 489 12.05 43.67 -5.97
C ASN A 489 11.49 43.98 -4.58
N GLU A 490 12.27 44.72 -3.80
CA GLU A 490 12.03 45.14 -2.40
C GLU A 490 12.37 44.13 -1.29
N PHE A 491 13.67 43.88 -1.11
CA PHE A 491 14.23 43.65 0.22
C PHE A 491 14.86 44.97 0.71
N SER A 492 14.06 45.84 1.31
CA SER A 492 14.58 46.91 2.18
C SER A 492 14.73 46.37 3.60
N LEU A 493 15.93 46.52 4.13
CA LEU A 493 16.35 46.15 5.49
C LEU A 493 15.31 46.54 6.55
N ASN A 494 14.72 45.55 7.22
CA ASN A 494 14.13 45.72 8.56
C ASN A 494 14.08 44.40 9.35
N PHE A 495 15.17 43.64 9.35
CA PHE A 495 15.33 42.47 10.22
C PHE A 495 16.72 42.43 10.87
N SER A 496 17.05 43.47 11.65
CA SER A 496 18.33 43.55 12.39
C SER A 496 18.18 44.00 13.86
N ARG A 497 17.04 43.73 14.53
CA ARG A 497 16.86 44.11 15.94
C ARG A 497 16.36 43.03 16.90
N SER A 498 16.36 41.75 16.51
CA SER A 498 16.00 40.66 17.45
C SER A 498 17.03 39.53 17.59
N LEU A 499 18.18 39.63 16.92
CA LEU A 499 19.22 38.58 16.97
C LEU A 499 20.52 39.00 17.68
N PHE A 500 20.49 40.07 18.48
CA PHE A 500 21.64 40.50 19.30
C PHE A 500 21.49 40.16 20.79
N ALA A 501 20.41 39.48 21.19
CA ALA A 501 20.14 39.11 22.59
C ALA A 501 20.48 37.64 22.93
N LEU A 502 21.03 36.85 21.97
CA LEU A 502 21.32 35.43 22.19
C LEU A 502 22.82 35.07 22.21
N PHE A 503 23.71 36.06 22.29
CA PHE A 503 25.17 35.83 22.31
C PHE A 503 25.86 36.15 23.66
N THR A 504 25.11 36.15 24.76
CA THR A 504 25.66 36.28 26.13
C THR A 504 25.02 35.29 27.11
N LEU A 505 24.86 34.03 26.69
CA LEU A 505 24.50 32.90 27.57
C LEU A 505 25.71 32.01 27.91
N ASN A 506 26.92 32.58 27.88
CA ASN A 506 28.12 31.95 28.44
C ASN A 506 28.43 32.39 29.89
N THR A 507 27.51 33.11 30.53
CA THR A 507 27.63 33.60 31.92
C THR A 507 26.52 33.05 32.83
N LEU A 508 26.06 31.82 32.58
CA LEU A 508 25.08 31.11 33.43
C LEU A 508 25.55 29.69 33.82
N LYS A 509 26.87 29.48 33.85
CA LYS A 509 27.49 28.22 34.31
C LYS A 509 27.77 28.16 35.82
N ASN A 510 27.44 29.20 36.60
CA ASN A 510 27.74 29.26 38.05
C ASN A 510 26.50 29.35 38.97
N LEU A 511 25.30 28.99 38.51
CA LEU A 511 24.08 29.04 39.35
C LEU A 511 23.34 27.70 39.50
N LEU A 512 23.89 26.59 39.01
CA LEU A 512 23.26 25.27 39.18
C LEU A 512 23.41 24.60 40.58
N PRO A 513 24.40 24.90 41.44
CA PRO A 513 24.47 24.22 42.75
C PRO A 513 23.51 24.77 43.83
N LYS A 514 22.66 25.77 43.53
CA LYS A 514 21.74 26.38 44.51
C LYS A 514 20.26 26.12 44.27
N MET A 515 19.89 25.41 43.20
CA MET A 515 18.47 25.05 42.94
C MET A 515 18.06 23.66 43.45
N GLU A 516 19.00 22.81 43.89
CA GLU A 516 18.68 21.50 44.50
C GLU A 516 18.29 21.58 45.99
N SER A 517 18.45 22.73 46.65
CA SER A 517 18.04 22.91 48.05
C SER A 517 16.60 23.43 48.24
N ILE A 518 15.89 23.80 47.17
CA ILE A 518 14.54 24.40 47.25
C ILE A 518 13.44 23.40 46.81
N ALA A 519 13.77 22.35 46.06
CA ALA A 519 12.81 21.31 45.66
C ALA A 519 12.48 20.31 46.80
N SER A 520 13.34 20.20 47.83
CA SER A 520 13.16 19.28 48.97
C SER A 520 12.25 19.84 50.08
N HIS A 521 11.70 21.05 49.92
CA HIS A 521 10.84 21.69 50.93
C HIS A 521 9.42 22.02 50.45
N LEU A 522 9.05 21.64 49.23
CA LEU A 522 7.69 21.85 48.69
C LEU A 522 6.84 20.58 48.54
N VAL A 523 7.34 19.41 48.96
CA VAL A 523 6.60 18.12 48.91
C VAL A 523 6.04 17.68 50.29
N VAL A 524 6.26 18.43 51.37
CA VAL A 524 5.78 18.06 52.73
C VAL A 524 4.62 18.93 53.25
N LYS A 525 3.92 19.68 52.39
CA LYS A 525 2.82 20.55 52.85
C LYS A 525 1.55 20.49 52.01
N GLN A 526 1.10 19.28 51.67
CA GLN A 526 -0.27 19.06 51.19
C GLN A 526 -0.88 17.74 51.69
N GLN A 527 -0.59 17.41 52.96
CA GLN A 527 -1.25 16.32 53.68
C GLN A 527 -1.44 16.68 55.15
N PHE A 528 -2.02 17.84 55.43
CA PHE A 528 -2.63 18.15 56.73
C PHE A 528 -3.67 19.26 56.53
N LEU A 529 -4.88 18.98 57.03
CA LEU A 529 -6.06 19.85 57.21
C LEU A 529 -7.15 19.76 56.13
N LYS A 530 -8.20 19.00 56.51
CA LYS A 530 -9.64 19.22 56.35
C LYS A 530 -10.18 19.76 55.02
#